data_AF-A0A1Q8JNT8-F1
#
_entry.id   AF-A0A1Q8JNT8-F1
#
_cell.length_a   1.000
_cell.length_b   1.000
_cell.length_c   1.000
_cell.angle_alpha   90.00
_cell.angle_beta   90.00
_cell.angle_gamma   90.00
#
_symmetry.space_group_name_H-M   'P 1'
#
loop_
_entity.id
_entity.type
_entity.pdbx_description
1 polymer ?
#
loop_
_entity_poly.entity_id
_entity_poly.type
_entity_poly.pdbx_seq_one_letter_code
_entity_poly.pdbx_strand_id
1 'polypeptide(L)'
;MERRTDGRTSTNFGGGAGGTLQTSDAGTFVSCGDGPRIRIRIDPGAALVASFEGRDVRIGERRSDAVGPYRVAITSLTGNAVRFTVTP
;
A
#
# COMPACT_ATOMS: atom_id res chain seq x y z
N MET A 1 -2.87 -19.93 21.86
CA MET A 1 -4.05 -19.49 21.08
C MET A 1 -3.53 -18.91 19.78
N GLU A 2 -3.59 -19.73 18.74
CA GLU A 2 -2.93 -19.51 17.46
C GLU A 2 -3.70 -18.46 16.64
N ARG A 3 -3.08 -17.30 16.39
CA ARG A 3 -3.67 -16.30 15.49
C ARG A 3 -3.48 -16.78 14.06
N ARG A 4 -4.55 -17.33 13.47
CA ARG A 4 -4.68 -17.46 12.02
C ARG A 4 -4.72 -16.04 11.44
N THR A 5 -3.61 -15.59 10.89
CA THR A 5 -3.56 -14.36 10.09
C THR A 5 -4.18 -14.70 8.74
N ASP A 6 -5.50 -14.60 8.66
CA ASP A 6 -6.21 -14.47 7.38
C ASP A 6 -5.54 -13.32 6.59
N GLY A 7 -5.14 -13.60 5.35
CA GLY A 7 -4.28 -12.75 4.49
C GLY A 7 -4.91 -11.43 4.05
N ARG A 8 -5.37 -10.62 5.00
CA ARG A 8 -5.88 -9.26 4.84
C ARG A 8 -5.39 -8.40 6.00
N THR A 9 -4.12 -8.03 5.93
CA THR A 9 -3.53 -7.04 6.83
C THR A 9 -4.19 -5.68 6.59
N SER A 10 -5.22 -5.37 7.37
CA SER A 10 -5.88 -4.05 7.38
C SER A 10 -5.14 -3.20 8.40
N THR A 11 -4.27 -2.30 7.95
CA THR A 11 -3.48 -1.48 8.88
C THR A 11 -4.04 -0.07 8.89
N ASN A 12 -4.73 0.28 9.98
CA ASN A 12 -5.20 1.64 10.23
C ASN A 12 -4.06 2.45 10.83
N PHE A 13 -3.67 3.55 10.19
CA PHE A 13 -2.66 4.45 10.73
C PHE A 13 -3.22 5.87 10.81
N GLY A 14 -2.97 6.55 11.93
CA GLY A 14 -3.27 7.98 12.10
C GLY A 14 -2.10 8.85 11.64
N GLY A 15 -2.37 9.93 10.90
CA GLY A 15 -1.39 10.97 10.53
C GLY A 15 -0.44 10.65 9.36
N GLY A 16 -0.36 9.39 8.94
CA GLY A 16 0.44 8.93 7.81
C GLY A 16 0.53 7.42 7.86
N ALA A 17 -0.09 6.73 6.91
CA ALA A 17 -0.17 5.29 6.86
C ALA A 17 1.02 4.67 6.13
N GLY A 18 2.04 4.24 6.88
CA GLY A 18 3.23 3.57 6.32
C GLY A 18 3.22 2.06 6.53
N GLY A 19 3.31 1.28 5.47
CA GLY A 19 3.34 -0.18 5.52
C GLY A 19 4.57 -0.77 4.85
N THR A 20 4.89 -2.01 5.21
CA THR A 20 5.79 -2.87 4.44
C THR A 20 4.96 -3.97 3.81
N LEU A 21 5.00 -4.11 2.48
CA LEU A 21 4.36 -5.18 1.73
C LEU A 21 5.41 -6.15 1.19
N GLN A 22 5.14 -7.45 1.22
CA GLN A 22 5.96 -8.46 0.55
C GLN A 22 5.23 -9.00 -0.68
N THR A 23 5.97 -9.39 -1.73
CA THR A 23 5.43 -9.78 -3.05
C THR A 23 4.44 -10.96 -3.01
N SER A 24 4.46 -11.75 -1.94
CA SER A 24 3.54 -12.88 -1.74
C SER A 24 2.14 -12.46 -1.26
N ASP A 25 1.96 -11.21 -0.85
CA ASP A 25 0.66 -10.68 -0.43
C ASP A 25 -0.21 -10.35 -1.64
N ALA A 26 -1.46 -10.84 -1.65
CA ALA A 26 -2.49 -10.55 -2.66
C ALA A 26 -2.98 -9.07 -2.67
N GLY A 27 -2.25 -8.20 -1.96
CA GLY A 27 -2.52 -6.79 -1.72
C GLY A 27 -3.06 -6.52 -0.31
N THR A 28 -2.79 -5.31 0.16
CA THR A 28 -3.21 -4.79 1.47
C THR A 28 -4.19 -3.65 1.29
N PHE A 29 -5.05 -3.43 2.27
CA PHE A 29 -5.94 -2.28 2.30
C PHE A 29 -5.43 -1.27 3.32
N VAL A 30 -5.37 0.00 2.91
CA VAL A 30 -4.85 1.10 3.72
C VAL A 30 -5.89 2.22 3.75
N SER A 31 -6.07 2.82 4.92
CA SER A 31 -6.89 4.02 5.13
C SER A 31 -6.18 4.92 6.14
N CYS A 32 -6.17 6.24 5.90
CA CYS A 32 -5.73 7.19 6.93
C CYS A 32 -6.96 7.65 7.73
N GLY A 33 -7.02 7.27 9.01
CA GLY A 33 -8.16 7.61 9.88
C GLY A 33 -9.51 7.11 9.33
N ASP A 34 -10.50 8.01 9.29
CA ASP A 34 -11.84 7.78 8.73
C ASP A 34 -11.91 7.98 7.21
N GLY A 35 -10.77 8.27 6.57
CA GLY A 35 -10.69 8.45 5.13
C GLY A 35 -10.96 7.16 4.36
N PRO A 36 -11.20 7.24 3.05
CA PRO A 36 -11.59 6.07 2.27
C PRO A 36 -10.44 5.06 2.16
N ARG A 37 -10.76 3.81 1.83
CA ARG A 37 -9.74 2.76 1.72
C ARG A 37 -9.14 2.71 0.32
N ILE A 38 -7.82 2.63 0.25
CA ILE A 38 -7.08 2.29 -0.97
C ILE A 38 -6.56 0.86 -0.89
N ARG A 39 -6.51 0.17 -2.03
CA ARG A 39 -5.89 -1.15 -2.14
C ARG A 39 -4.48 -1.00 -2.70
N ILE A 40 -3.50 -1.58 -2.05
CA ILE A 40 -2.09 -1.55 -2.49
C ILE A 40 -1.65 -2.97 -2.80
N ARG A 41 -1.02 -3.19 -3.95
CA ARG A 41 -0.48 -4.48 -4.37
C ARG A 41 0.89 -4.28 -5.03
N ILE A 42 1.75 -5.29 -4.99
CA ILE A 42 2.98 -5.32 -5.79
C ILE A 42 2.63 -5.95 -7.13
N ASP A 43 3.15 -5.37 -8.22
CA ASP A 43 2.99 -5.92 -9.57
C ASP A 43 4.38 -6.33 -10.09
N PRO A 44 4.54 -7.53 -10.66
CA PRO A 44 5.83 -7.96 -11.21
C PRO A 44 6.15 -7.16 -12.48
N GLY A 45 6.71 -5.97 -12.30
CA GLY A 45 7.00 -5.00 -13.37
C GLY A 45 6.76 -3.54 -12.96
N ALA A 46 5.89 -3.30 -11.98
CA ALA A 46 5.72 -2.00 -11.32
C ALA A 46 5.99 -2.13 -9.81
N ALA A 47 6.87 -1.30 -9.26
CA ALA A 47 7.27 -1.40 -7.86
C ALA A 47 6.07 -1.46 -6.89
N LEU A 48 5.02 -0.67 -7.15
CA LEU A 48 3.77 -0.73 -6.38
C LEU A 48 2.59 -0.26 -7.23
N VAL A 49 1.44 -0.90 -7.07
CA VAL A 49 0.17 -0.48 -7.69
C VAL A 49 -0.83 -0.17 -6.59
N ALA A 50 -1.31 1.07 -6.58
CA ALA A 50 -2.32 1.53 -5.66
C ALA A 50 -3.63 1.75 -6.42
N SER A 51 -4.73 1.25 -5.88
CA SER A 51 -6.05 1.25 -6.51
C SER A 51 -7.05 1.97 -5.61
N PHE A 52 -7.76 2.93 -6.18
CA PHE A 52 -8.79 3.71 -5.50
C PHE A 52 -10.00 3.88 -6.39
N GLU A 53 -11.19 3.51 -5.90
CA GLU A 53 -12.45 3.57 -6.66
C GLU A 53 -12.35 2.93 -8.07
N GLY A 54 -11.56 1.86 -8.20
CA GLY A 54 -11.34 1.16 -9.47
C GLY A 54 -10.29 1.79 -10.39
N ARG A 55 -9.64 2.89 -9.99
CA ARG A 55 -8.50 3.48 -10.71
C ARG A 55 -7.18 2.95 -10.16
N ASP A 56 -6.42 2.28 -11.02
CA ASP A 56 -5.08 1.80 -10.72
C ASP A 56 -4.01 2.86 -11.07
N VAL A 57 -3.13 3.13 -10.10
CA VAL A 57 -1.97 4.02 -10.22
C VAL A 57 -0.71 3.19 -10.00
N ARG A 58 0.19 3.19 -10.99
CA ARG A 58 1.47 2.48 -10.93
C ARG A 58 2.56 3.43 -10.43
N ILE A 59 3.21 3.07 -9.34
CA ILE A 59 4.23 3.88 -8.67
C ILE A 59 5.55 3.14 -8.80
N GLY A 60 6.54 3.82 -9.38
CA GLY A 60 7.90 3.31 -9.51
C GLY A 60 8.68 3.41 -8.21
N GLU A 61 9.82 2.70 -8.14
CA GLU A 61 10.72 2.79 -6.99
C GLU A 61 11.15 4.25 -6.76
N ARG A 62 11.19 4.68 -5.49
CA ARG A 62 11.55 6.05 -5.08
C ARG A 62 10.69 7.15 -5.73
N ARG A 63 9.50 6.78 -6.23
CA ARG A 63 8.50 7.72 -6.71
C ARG A 63 7.37 7.82 -5.70
N SER A 64 6.62 8.90 -5.84
CA SER A 64 5.37 9.12 -5.13
C SER A 64 4.32 9.59 -6.12
N ASP A 65 3.10 9.11 -5.99
CA ASP A 65 1.99 9.48 -6.86
C ASP A 65 0.69 9.71 -6.07
N ALA A 66 -0.27 10.37 -6.70
CA ALA A 66 -1.56 10.68 -6.10
C ALA A 66 -2.57 9.58 -6.43
N VAL A 67 -3.25 9.08 -5.40
CA VAL A 67 -4.18 7.96 -5.48
C VAL A 67 -5.46 8.35 -4.76
N GLY A 68 -6.37 8.96 -5.51
CA GLY A 68 -7.57 9.57 -4.94
C GLY A 68 -7.20 10.73 -4.01
N PRO A 69 -7.69 10.74 -2.75
CA PRO A 69 -7.35 11.77 -1.78
C PRO A 69 -6.01 11.54 -1.07
N TYR A 70 -5.27 10.48 -1.40
CA TYR A 70 -4.01 10.16 -0.75
C TYR A 70 -2.80 10.34 -1.65
N ARG A 71 -1.64 10.54 -1.04
CA ARG A 71 -0.34 10.47 -1.70
C ARG A 71 0.39 9.22 -1.25
N VAL A 72 0.77 8.36 -2.19
CA VAL A 72 1.48 7.11 -1.91
C VAL A 72 2.92 7.25 -2.39
N ALA A 73 3.88 7.00 -1.52
CA ALA A 73 5.32 7.09 -1.79
C ALA A 73 6.01 5.77 -1.48
N ILE A 74 6.88 5.30 -2.38
CA ILE A 74 7.75 4.16 -2.10
C ILE A 74 9.04 4.67 -1.44
N THR A 75 9.27 4.26 -0.20
CA THR A 75 10.47 4.64 0.57
C THR A 75 11.62 3.68 0.36
N SER A 76 11.35 2.41 0.10
CA SER A 76 12.38 1.41 -0.20
C SER A 76 11.82 0.22 -0.96
N LEU A 77 12.64 -0.37 -1.82
CA LEU A 77 12.39 -1.64 -2.47
C LEU A 77 13.60 -2.53 -2.19
N THR A 78 13.36 -3.67 -1.55
CA THR A 78 14.41 -4.61 -1.15
C THR A 78 14.03 -6.01 -1.62
N GLY A 79 14.60 -6.41 -2.76
CA GLY A 79 14.23 -7.66 -3.43
C GLY A 79 12.74 -7.71 -3.72
N ASN A 80 12.03 -8.54 -2.95
CA ASN A 80 10.60 -8.80 -3.07
C ASN A 80 9.75 -8.04 -2.02
N ALA A 81 10.33 -7.13 -1.27
CA ALA A 81 9.62 -6.32 -0.27
C ALA A 81 9.61 -4.84 -0.67
N VAL A 82 8.48 -4.19 -0.49
CA VAL A 82 8.27 -2.77 -0.78
C VAL A 82 7.80 -2.07 0.47
N ARG A 83 8.53 -1.04 0.87
CA ARG A 83 8.17 -0.14 1.96
C ARG A 83 7.58 1.12 1.37
N PHE A 84 6.41 1.51 1.88
CA PHE A 84 5.68 2.64 1.37
C PHE A 84 5.11 3.50 2.49
N THR A 85 4.74 4.72 2.14
CA THR A 85 4.06 5.67 3.02
C THR A 85 2.89 6.27 2.27
N VAL A 86 1.74 6.31 2.91
CA VAL A 86 0.52 6.91 2.43
C VAL A 86 0.24 8.11 3.32
N THR A 87 0.08 9.29 2.73
CA THR A 87 -0.36 10.48 3.44
C THR A 87 -1.72 10.91 2.90
N PRO A 88 -2.58 11.54 3.72
CA PRO A 88 -3.67 12.36 3.19
C PRO A 88 -3.13 13.53 2.34
#